data_AF-A0A3R6ZBV2-F1
#
_entry.id   AF-A0A3R6ZBV2-F1
#
_cell.length_a   1.000
_cell.length_b   1.000
_cell.length_c   1.000
_cell.angle_alpha   90.00
_cell.angle_beta   90.00
_cell.angle_gamma   90.00
#
_symmetry.space_group_name_H-M   'P 1'
#
loop_
_entity.id
_entity.type
_entity.pdbx_description
1 polymer ?
#
loop_
_entity_poly.entity_id
_entity_poly.type
_entity_poly.pdbx_seq_one_letter_code
_entity_poly.pdbx_strand_id
1 'polypeptide(L)'
;MDDIDVEELTKKTGNFKRFYTFVNMLMSALQHKSESVFIDLLTYSDLELYRKRKLGKSAPSPNLPDPVAALNNKRYLILTYAVEFDRVHYPLPLNFVET
;
A
#
# COMPACT_ATOMS: atom_id res chain seq x y z
N MET A 1 -13.22 -12.23 -7.18
CA MET A 1 -12.70 -11.39 -6.08
C MET A 1 -11.26 -11.80 -5.96
N ASP A 2 -10.34 -10.97 -6.44
CA ASP A 2 -8.93 -11.33 -6.37
C ASP A 2 -8.52 -11.18 -4.90
N ASP A 3 -8.54 -12.29 -4.16
CA ASP A 3 -8.02 -12.33 -2.81
C ASP A 3 -6.54 -11.95 -2.86
N ILE A 4 -6.18 -10.91 -2.11
CA ILE A 4 -4.81 -10.43 -2.05
C ILE A 4 -4.02 -11.42 -1.19
N ASP A 5 -3.15 -12.19 -1.84
CA ASP A 5 -2.16 -12.97 -1.12
C ASP A 5 -1.09 -12.01 -0.55
N VAL A 6 -1.10 -11.86 0.77
CA VAL A 6 -0.16 -11.02 1.52
C VAL A 6 1.29 -11.48 1.34
N GLU A 7 1.52 -12.79 1.27
CA GLU A 7 2.86 -13.33 1.09
C GLU A 7 3.39 -13.02 -0.31
N GLU A 8 2.55 -13.13 -1.34
CA GLU A 8 2.90 -12.71 -2.69
C GLU A 8 3.14 -11.20 -2.79
N LEU A 9 2.29 -10.40 -2.12
CA LEU A 9 2.43 -8.95 -2.06
C LEU A 9 3.77 -8.53 -1.45
N THR A 10 4.14 -9.11 -0.29
CA THR A 10 5.40 -8.77 0.39
C THR A 10 6.63 -9.27 -0.38
N LYS A 11 6.48 -10.34 -1.17
CA LYS A 11 7.53 -10.79 -2.08
C LYS A 11 7.77 -9.78 -3.21
N LYS A 12 6.72 -9.19 -3.76
CA LYS A 12 6.81 -8.16 -4.83
C LYS A 12 7.50 -6.87 -4.37
N THR A 13 7.53 -6.58 -3.07
CA THR A 13 8.25 -5.42 -2.52
C THR A 13 9.74 -5.68 -2.28
N GLY A 14 10.21 -6.93 -2.47
CA GLY A 14 11.59 -7.33 -2.19
C GLY A 14 11.89 -7.59 -0.71
N ASN A 15 10.91 -7.43 0.18
CA ASN A 15 11.06 -7.62 1.62
C ASN A 15 9.93 -8.52 2.14
N PHE A 16 10.11 -9.82 1.93
CA PHE A 16 9.11 -10.85 2.25
C PHE A 16 8.74 -10.86 3.74
N LYS A 17 7.46 -11.13 4.01
CA LYS A 17 6.93 -11.40 5.35
C LYS A 17 5.97 -12.59 5.26
N ARG A 18 6.11 -13.52 6.21
CA ARG A 18 5.08 -14.55 6.44
C ARG A 18 3.77 -13.88 6.83
N PHE A 19 2.64 -14.49 6.48
CA PHE A 19 1.32 -13.94 6.76
C PHE A 19 1.16 -13.48 8.22
N TYR A 20 1.46 -14.35 9.19
CA TYR A 20 1.31 -14.03 10.61
C TYR A 20 2.23 -12.89 11.07
N THR A 21 3.45 -12.81 10.54
CA THR A 21 4.37 -11.70 10.80
C THR A 21 3.80 -10.39 10.28
N PHE A 22 3.25 -10.39 9.06
CA PHE A 22 2.62 -9.21 8.48
C PHE A 22 1.41 -8.74 9.28
N VAL A 23 0.55 -9.67 9.73
CA VAL A 23 -0.60 -9.35 10.60
C VAL A 23 -0.14 -8.73 11.93
N ASN A 24 0.92 -9.26 12.56
CA ASN A 24 1.46 -8.68 13.78
C ASN A 24 2.04 -7.28 13.56
N MET A 25 2.71 -7.04 12.42
CA MET A 25 3.18 -5.70 12.05
C MET A 25 2.00 -4.73 11.90
N LEU A 26 0.93 -5.15 11.20
CA LEU A 26 -0.28 -4.35 11.02
C LEU A 26 -0.95 -4.03 12.36
N MET A 27 -1.11 -5.03 13.24
CA MET A 27 -1.65 -4.80 14.59
C MET A 27 -0.77 -3.85 15.41
N SER A 28 0.55 -3.98 15.33
CA SER A 28 1.49 -3.11 16.04
C SER A 28 1.40 -1.66 15.55
N ALA A 29 1.25 -1.46 14.24
CA ALA A 29 1.08 -0.15 13.64
C ALA A 29 -0.25 0.51 14.04
N LEU A 30 -1.36 -0.24 14.00
CA LEU A 30 -2.69 0.23 14.44
C LEU A 30 -2.73 0.60 15.93
N GLN A 31 -1.95 -0.11 16.75
CA GLN A 31 -1.85 0.12 18.19
C GLN A 31 -0.74 1.11 18.58
N HIS A 32 -0.02 1.68 17.59
CA HIS A 32 1.13 2.55 17.81
C HIS A 32 2.18 1.97 18.78
N LYS A 33 2.40 0.65 18.73
CA LYS A 33 3.31 -0.08 19.63
C LYS A 33 4.77 -0.12 19.14
N SER A 34 5.04 0.40 17.95
CA SER A 34 6.38 0.38 17.36
C SER A 34 6.55 1.60 16.46
N GLU A 35 7.73 2.22 16.55
CA GLU A 35 8.11 3.33 15.66
C GLU A 35 8.58 2.83 14.28
N SER A 36 8.95 1.55 14.17
CA SER A 36 9.43 0.95 12.93
C SER A 36 8.32 0.49 12.00
N VAL A 37 7.06 0.45 12.46
CA VAL A 37 5.90 0.09 11.64
C VAL A 37 4.76 1.06 11.86
N PHE A 38 4.25 1.65 10.79
CA PHE A 38 3.13 2.60 10.83
C PHE A 38 2.27 2.49 9.57
N ILE A 39 1.08 3.07 9.63
CA ILE A 39 0.09 3.01 8.55
C ILE A 39 -0.28 4.40 8.03
N ASP A 40 -0.43 4.50 6.73
CA ASP A 40 -1.01 5.66 6.03
C ASP A 40 -2.22 5.20 5.19
N LEU A 41 -3.21 6.07 4.99
CA LEU A 41 -4.35 5.79 4.09
C LEU A 41 -4.30 6.77 2.92
N LEU A 42 -4.14 6.25 1.70
CA LEU A 42 -3.99 7.05 0.49
C LEU A 42 -5.18 6.84 -0.46
N THR A 43 -5.57 7.92 -1.15
CA THR A 43 -6.42 7.83 -2.33
C THR A 43 -5.60 7.39 -3.55
N TYR A 44 -6.28 7.03 -4.64
CA TYR A 44 -5.61 6.78 -5.92
C TYR A 44 -4.83 8.02 -6.41
N SER A 45 -5.40 9.21 -6.26
CA SER A 45 -4.75 10.47 -6.64
C SER A 45 -3.50 10.73 -5.82
N ASP A 46 -3.50 10.41 -4.52
CA ASP A 46 -2.31 10.53 -3.66
C ASP A 46 -1.19 9.59 -4.11
N LEU A 47 -1.54 8.36 -4.54
CA LEU A 47 -0.57 7.41 -5.10
C LEU A 47 0.05 7.91 -6.41
N GLU A 48 -0.74 8.50 -7.30
CA GLU A 48 -0.23 9.09 -8.54
C GLU A 48 0.73 10.25 -8.24
N LEU A 49 0.39 11.11 -7.29
CA LEU A 49 1.28 12.17 -6.83
C LEU A 49 2.54 11.62 -6.13
N TYR A 50 2.44 10.51 -5.40
CA TYR A 50 3.57 9.84 -4.76
C TYR A 50 4.51 9.22 -5.80
N ARG A 51 3.98 8.55 -6.83
CA ARG A 51 4.76 8.03 -7.96
C ARG A 51 5.49 9.14 -8.71
N LYS A 52 4.80 10.23 -9.05
CA LYS A 52 5.39 11.39 -9.74
C LYS A 52 6.53 12.03 -8.94
N ARG A 53 6.41 12.09 -7.61
CA ARG A 53 7.44 12.62 -6.71
C ARG A 53 8.62 11.66 -6.52
N LYS A 54 8.38 10.35 -6.41
CA LYS A 54 9.44 9.34 -6.19
C LYS A 54 10.23 9.00 -7.46
N LEU A 55 9.61 9.12 -8.64
CA LEU A 55 10.19 8.64 -9.91
C LEU A 55 10.76 9.73 -10.83
N GLY A 56 10.78 11.01 -10.43
CA GLY A 56 11.52 12.09 -11.11
C GLY A 56 11.57 11.97 -12.65
N LYS A 57 10.42 12.15 -13.32
CA LYS A 57 10.20 12.06 -14.78
C LYS A 57 10.14 10.62 -15.35
N SER A 58 9.04 10.37 -16.07
CA SER A 58 8.91 9.36 -17.14
C SER A 58 8.67 7.91 -16.71
N ALA A 59 7.45 7.59 -16.26
CA ALA A 59 6.85 6.30 -16.57
C ALA A 59 5.50 6.57 -17.26
N PRO A 60 5.22 5.97 -18.44
CA PRO A 60 3.94 6.14 -19.11
C PRO A 60 2.85 5.53 -18.23
N SER A 61 1.82 6.32 -17.93
CA SER A 61 0.58 5.81 -17.36
C SER A 61 0.01 4.76 -18.32
N PRO A 62 -0.29 3.52 -17.88
CA PRO A 62 -1.07 2.63 -18.72
C PRO A 62 -2.43 3.30 -18.93
N ASN A 63 -2.73 3.63 -20.19
CA ASN A 63 -4.05 4.10 -20.61
C ASN A 63 -5.07 3.01 -20.27
N LEU A 64 -5.71 3.14 -19.12
CA LEU A 64 -6.86 2.34 -18.73
C LEU A 64 -8.10 3.21 -18.91
N PRO A 65 -9.15 2.69 -19.57
CA PRO A 65 -10.39 3.42 -19.81
C PRO A 65 -11.05 3.78 -18.48
N ASP A 66 -11.57 5.00 -18.41
CA ASP A 66 -12.19 5.62 -17.24
C ASP A 66 -13.50 4.93 -16.81
N PRO A 67 -13.58 4.52 -15.54
CA PRO A 67 -14.78 4.75 -14.74
C PRO A 67 -14.38 5.66 -13.58
N VAL A 68 -14.31 6.98 -13.85
CA VAL A 68 -13.90 8.05 -12.92
C VAL A 68 -14.54 7.91 -11.53
N ALA A 69 -15.77 7.37 -11.42
CA ALA A 69 -16.47 7.18 -10.15
C ALA A 69 -15.95 5.98 -9.32
N ALA A 70 -15.61 4.86 -9.95
CA ALA A 70 -15.19 3.64 -9.24
C ALA A 70 -13.75 3.73 -8.71
N LEU A 71 -12.87 4.48 -9.39
CA LEU A 71 -11.51 4.72 -8.92
C LEU A 71 -11.44 5.75 -7.77
N ASN A 72 -12.39 6.69 -7.70
CA ASN A 72 -12.35 7.77 -6.70
C ASN A 72 -12.59 7.26 -5.27
N ASN A 73 -13.32 6.15 -5.12
CA ASN A 73 -13.60 5.54 -3.82
C ASN A 73 -12.57 4.48 -3.42
N LYS A 74 -11.65 4.09 -4.33
CA LYS A 74 -10.59 3.14 -3.98
C LYS A 74 -9.64 3.79 -2.98
N ARG A 75 -9.31 3.05 -1.93
CA ARG A 75 -8.34 3.47 -0.91
C ARG A 75 -7.21 2.46 -0.85
N TYR A 76 -6.04 2.92 -0.44
CA TYR A 76 -4.87 2.08 -0.23
C TYR A 76 -4.37 2.29 1.18
N LEU A 77 -4.45 1.25 2.00
CA LEU A 77 -3.77 1.23 3.29
C LEU A 77 -2.31 0.88 3.04
N ILE A 78 -1.39 1.75 3.41
CA ILE A 78 0.04 1.56 3.24
C ILE A 78 0.61 1.17 4.60
N LEU A 79 1.01 -0.08 4.76
CA LEU A 79 1.84 -0.47 5.90
C LEU A 79 3.30 -0.14 5.55
N THR A 80 3.92 0.76 6.30
CA THR A 80 5.33 1.11 6.13
C THR A 80 6.16 0.41 7.19
N TYR A 81 7.20 -0.31 6.77
CA TYR A 81 8.25 -0.82 7.64
C TYR A 81 9.51 0.02 7.42
N ALA A 82 9.94 0.75 8.44
CA ALA A 82 11.09 1.64 8.41
C ALA A 82 12.07 1.29 9.53
N VAL A 83 13.28 0.91 9.15
CA VAL A 83 14.43 0.69 10.04
C VAL A 83 15.61 1.52 9.53
N GLU A 84 16.72 1.53 10.27
CA GLU A 84 17.85 2.48 10.06
C GLU A 84 18.29 2.66 8.59
N PHE A 85 18.29 1.58 7.80
CA PHE A 85 18.79 1.60 6.42
C PHE A 85 17.79 1.06 5.39
N ASP A 86 16.55 0.74 5.80
CA ASP A 86 15.54 0.20 4.89
C ASP A 86 14.17 0.82 5.15
N ARG A 87 13.43 1.11 4.07
CA ARG A 87 12.06 1.60 4.14
C ARG A 87 11.22 0.96 3.05
N VAL A 88 10.36 0.05 3.47
CA VAL A 88 9.49 -0.74 2.61
C VAL A 88 8.05 -0.33 2.81
N HIS A 89 7.31 -0.20 1.71
CA HIS A 89 5.89 0.10 1.74
C HIS A 89 5.12 -1.09 1.17
N TYR A 90 4.11 -1.56 1.92
CA TYR A 90 3.23 -2.65 1.53
C TYR A 90 1.82 -2.10 1.26
N PRO A 91 1.46 -1.85 -0.02
CA PRO A 91 0.19 -1.24 -0.37
C PRO A 91 -0.95 -2.27 -0.40
N LEU A 92 -1.91 -2.14 0.53
CA LEU A 92 -3.11 -2.97 0.61
C LEU A 92 -4.30 -2.23 -0.04
N PRO A 93 -4.75 -2.63 -1.25
CA PRO A 93 -5.94 -2.05 -1.85
C PRO A 93 -7.19 -2.42 -1.06
N LEU A 94 -7.99 -1.41 -0.70
CA LEU A 94 -9.27 -1.56 -0.03
C LEU A 94 -10.38 -1.24 -1.02
N ASN A 95 -11.33 -2.17 -1.13
CA ASN A 95 -12.56 -1.93 -1.88
C ASN A 95 -13.52 -1.09 -1.04
N PHE A 96 -14.22 -0.19 -1.71
CA PHE A 96 -15.32 0.53 -1.09
C PHE A 96 -16.49 -0.43 -0.86
N VAL A 97 -17.09 -0.36 0.32
CA VAL A 97 -18.29 -1.13 0.68
C VAL A 97 -19.32 -0.11 1.13
N GLU A 98 -20.43 0.01 0.40
CA GLU A 98 -21.59 0.79 0.85
C GLU A 98 -22.25 0.07 2.02
N THR A 99 -22.60 0.84 3.06
CA THR A 99 -23.30 0.35 4.26
C THR A 99 -24.77 0.72 4.18
#